data_AF-A0A0K2AJP7-F1
#
_entry.id   AF-A0A0K2AJP7-F1
#
_cell.length_a   1.000
_cell.length_b   1.000
_cell.length_c   1.000
_cell.angle_alpha   90.00
_cell.angle_beta   90.00
_cell.angle_gamma   90.00
#
_symmetry.space_group_name_H-M   'P 1'
#
loop_
_entity.id
_entity.type
_entity.pdbx_description
1 polymer ?
#
loop_
_entity_poly.entity_id
_entity_poly.type
_entity_poly.pdbx_seq_one_letter_code
_entity_poly.pdbx_strand_id
1 'polypeptide(L)'
;MPERHRSAKRFALSACRPEHAWRMLFAAASTGGAYNNGFHGAYRRLAAWRSLTALSGASSAAPVGEVEAHVQECDWYSFGAATAWFERVTWDIGLVSVTPGARRLAVLAATDTD
;
A
#
# COMPACT_ATOMS: atom_id res chain seq x y z
N MET A 1 9.17 -20.76 37.22
CA MET A 1 9.59 -19.73 36.24
C MET A 1 8.77 -19.95 34.99
N PRO A 2 7.74 -19.13 34.66
CA PRO A 2 6.93 -19.40 33.49
C PRO A 2 7.67 -18.94 32.23
N GLU A 3 7.58 -19.80 31.21
CA GLU A 3 8.14 -19.63 29.89
C GLU A 3 7.66 -18.33 29.24
N ARG A 4 8.59 -17.50 28.79
CA ARG A 4 8.27 -16.38 27.90
C ARG A 4 7.83 -16.96 26.56
N HIS A 5 6.52 -16.96 26.33
CA HIS A 5 5.94 -17.07 25.00
C HIS A 5 6.66 -16.07 24.06
N ARG A 6 7.53 -16.57 23.19
CA ARG A 6 7.85 -15.81 21.96
C ARG A 6 6.56 -15.81 21.17
N SER A 7 5.77 -14.73 21.31
CA SER A 7 4.69 -14.45 20.37
C SER A 7 5.32 -14.45 18.98
N ALA A 8 5.04 -15.47 18.18
CA ALA A 8 5.42 -15.47 16.78
C ALA A 8 4.95 -14.14 16.18
N LYS A 9 5.88 -13.36 15.62
CA LYS A 9 5.53 -12.11 14.93
C LYS A 9 4.51 -12.47 13.86
N ARG A 10 3.24 -12.12 14.08
CA ARG A 10 2.15 -12.47 13.17
C ARG A 10 2.25 -11.56 11.95
N PHE A 11 2.71 -12.12 10.85
CA PHE A 11 2.55 -11.55 9.52
C PHE A 11 1.21 -12.02 8.97
N ALA A 12 0.40 -11.09 8.46
CA ALA A 12 -0.87 -11.36 7.82
C ALA A 12 -0.84 -10.76 6.41
N LEU A 13 -1.27 -11.55 5.43
CA LEU A 13 -1.40 -11.16 4.03
C LEU A 13 -2.81 -11.51 3.57
N SER A 14 -3.47 -10.56 2.92
CA SER A 14 -4.83 -10.72 2.42
C SER A 14 -4.90 -10.25 0.98
N ALA A 15 -5.40 -11.10 0.08
CA ALA A 15 -5.72 -10.66 -1.28
C ALA A 15 -6.75 -9.53 -1.22
N CYS A 16 -6.57 -8.51 -2.04
CA CYS A 16 -7.48 -7.38 -2.13
C CYS A 16 -7.69 -6.98 -3.59
N ARG A 17 -8.75 -6.21 -3.85
CA ARG A 17 -9.00 -5.66 -5.17
C ARG A 17 -8.23 -4.35 -5.37
N PRO A 18 -7.88 -3.96 -6.61
CA PRO A 18 -7.21 -2.68 -6.87
C PRO A 18 -7.95 -1.46 -6.29
N GLU A 19 -9.28 -1.48 -6.19
CA GLU A 19 -10.04 -0.38 -5.57
C GLU A 19 -9.77 -0.26 -4.06
N HIS A 20 -9.39 -1.35 -3.39
CA HIS A 20 -8.96 -1.31 -2.00
C HIS A 20 -7.57 -0.68 -1.88
N ALA A 21 -6.63 -1.05 -2.77
CA ALA A 21 -5.31 -0.42 -2.83
C ALA A 21 -5.41 1.08 -3.10
N TRP A 22 -6.24 1.49 -4.07
CA TRP A 22 -6.56 2.89 -4.33
C TRP A 22 -7.11 3.60 -3.10
N ARG A 23 -8.09 3.01 -2.40
CA ARG A 23 -8.68 3.61 -1.19
C ARG A 23 -7.65 3.83 -0.09
N MET A 24 -6.74 2.88 0.14
CA MET A 24 -5.69 3.03 1.14
C MET A 24 -4.71 4.15 0.78
N LEU A 25 -4.22 4.17 -0.47
CA LEU A 25 -3.31 5.22 -0.95
C LEU A 25 -3.97 6.59 -0.93
N PHE A 26 -5.23 6.67 -1.34
CA PHE A 26 -6.01 7.91 -1.32
C PHE A 26 -6.29 8.39 0.10
N ALA A 27 -6.64 7.49 1.02
CA ALA A 27 -6.83 7.82 2.43
C ALA A 27 -5.55 8.43 3.00
N ALA A 28 -4.42 7.72 2.88
CA ALA A 28 -3.12 8.20 3.34
C ALA A 28 -2.73 9.55 2.75
N ALA A 29 -2.87 9.73 1.43
CA ALA A 29 -2.59 11.00 0.77
C ALA A 29 -3.54 12.13 1.20
N SER A 30 -4.75 11.81 1.68
CA SER A 30 -5.76 12.79 2.10
C SER A 30 -5.62 13.20 3.56
N THR A 31 -5.24 12.26 4.42
CA THR A 31 -5.17 12.47 5.88
C THR A 31 -3.79 12.91 6.32
N GLY A 32 -2.73 12.47 5.62
CA GLY A 32 -1.39 12.49 6.19
C GLY A 32 -1.23 11.32 7.15
N GLY A 33 -0.13 11.31 7.90
CA GLY A 33 0.08 10.40 9.03
C GLY A 33 -0.02 11.13 10.37
N ALA A 34 0.61 10.61 11.43
CA ALA A 34 0.38 11.06 12.80
C ALA A 34 0.75 12.53 13.06
N TYR A 35 1.79 13.04 12.39
CA TYR A 35 2.37 14.36 12.69
C TYR A 35 2.28 15.36 11.55
N ASN A 36 1.62 14.99 10.45
CA ASN A 36 1.51 15.83 9.26
C ASN A 36 0.06 15.85 8.75
N ASN A 37 -0.24 16.85 7.92
CA ASN A 37 -1.51 16.93 7.22
C ASN A 37 -1.35 16.34 5.82
N GLY A 38 -2.40 15.68 5.35
CA GLY A 38 -2.46 15.19 3.98
C GLY A 38 -2.54 16.30 2.94
N PHE A 39 -2.41 15.91 1.66
CA PHE A 39 -2.53 16.81 0.54
C PHE A 39 -3.96 17.30 0.33
N HIS A 40 -4.10 18.56 -0.05
CA HIS A 40 -5.40 19.16 -0.33
C HIS A 40 -5.83 19.04 -1.80
N GLY A 41 -7.14 19.06 -2.03
CA GLY A 41 -7.76 19.17 -3.36
C GLY A 41 -7.32 18.09 -4.36
N ALA A 42 -6.81 18.54 -5.52
CA ALA A 42 -6.40 17.66 -6.61
C ALA A 42 -5.08 16.91 -6.32
N TYR A 43 -4.22 17.45 -5.46
CA TYR A 43 -2.88 16.90 -5.21
C TYR A 43 -2.91 15.54 -4.51
N ARG A 44 -3.88 15.30 -3.60
CA ARG A 44 -4.08 13.96 -3.02
C ARG A 44 -4.43 12.89 -4.05
N ARG A 45 -5.27 13.23 -5.05
CA ARG A 45 -5.64 12.31 -6.13
C ARG A 45 -4.41 12.01 -6.99
N LEU A 46 -3.62 13.03 -7.30
CA LEU A 46 -2.39 12.88 -8.06
C LEU A 46 -1.35 12.01 -7.31
N ALA A 47 -1.16 12.21 -6.00
CA ALA A 47 -0.24 11.42 -5.20
C ALA A 47 -0.67 9.94 -5.12
N ALA A 48 -1.96 9.69 -4.88
CA ALA A 48 -2.52 8.34 -4.88
C ALA A 48 -2.36 7.66 -6.25
N TRP A 49 -2.65 8.39 -7.34
CA TRP A 49 -2.50 7.92 -8.71
C TRP A 49 -1.06 7.53 -9.04
N ARG A 50 -0.10 8.42 -8.78
CA ARG A 50 1.33 8.14 -9.01
C ARG A 50 1.80 6.91 -8.25
N SER A 51 1.36 6.76 -7.00
CA SER A 51 1.69 5.60 -6.17
C SER A 51 1.12 4.31 -6.76
N LEU A 52 -0.15 4.32 -7.17
CA LEU A 52 -0.81 3.18 -7.79
C LEU A 52 -0.14 2.76 -9.12
N THR A 53 0.18 3.73 -9.99
CA THR A 53 0.89 3.50 -11.26
C THR A 53 2.28 2.90 -11.03
N ALA A 54 3.04 3.43 -10.08
CA ALA A 54 4.39 2.93 -9.79
C ALA A 54 4.35 1.48 -9.26
N LEU A 55 3.38 1.18 -8.39
CA LEU A 55 3.16 -0.14 -7.84
C LEU A 55 2.72 -1.13 -8.92
N SER A 56 1.77 -0.79 -9.78
CA SER A 56 1.39 -1.68 -10.90
C SER A 56 2.53 -1.90 -11.88
N GLY A 57 3.47 -0.96 -11.97
CA GLY A 57 4.57 -1.04 -12.94
C GLY A 57 4.18 -0.57 -14.33
N ALA A 58 3.00 0.02 -14.47
CA ALA A 58 2.64 0.76 -15.66
C ALA A 58 3.60 1.93 -15.87
N SER A 59 3.87 2.26 -17.12
CA SER A 59 4.66 3.45 -17.46
C SER A 59 3.93 4.70 -16.99
N SER A 60 4.65 5.63 -16.33
CA SER A 60 4.09 6.93 -15.95
C SER A 60 3.78 7.84 -17.13
N ALA A 61 4.28 7.49 -18.33
CA ALA A 61 3.98 8.17 -19.57
C ALA A 61 2.82 7.52 -20.36
N ALA A 62 2.30 6.38 -19.90
CA ALA A 62 1.18 5.71 -20.55
C ALA A 62 -0.12 6.51 -20.38
N PRO A 63 -1.05 6.42 -21.36
CA PRO A 63 -2.41 6.94 -21.21
C PRO A 63 -3.12 6.38 -19.97
N VAL A 64 -4.02 7.17 -19.39
CA VAL A 64 -4.75 6.80 -18.15
C VAL A 64 -5.46 5.45 -18.30
N GLY A 65 -6.16 5.21 -19.41
CA GLY A 65 -6.86 3.95 -19.64
C GLY A 65 -5.95 2.72 -19.71
N GLU A 66 -4.72 2.88 -20.22
CA GLU A 66 -3.73 1.79 -20.24
C GLU A 66 -3.20 1.50 -18.83
N VAL A 67 -2.96 2.54 -18.04
CA VAL A 67 -2.58 2.39 -16.63
C VAL A 67 -3.69 1.70 -15.84
N GLU A 68 -4.95 2.11 -16.04
CA GLU A 68 -6.10 1.49 -15.39
C GLU A 68 -6.23 0.01 -15.75
N ALA A 69 -6.14 -0.35 -17.03
CA ALA A 69 -6.15 -1.74 -17.46
C ALA A 69 -5.03 -2.54 -16.80
N HIS A 70 -3.80 -2.01 -16.79
CA HIS A 70 -2.66 -2.68 -16.18
C HIS A 70 -2.80 -2.87 -14.66
N VAL A 71 -3.36 -1.88 -13.96
CA VAL A 71 -3.67 -1.96 -12.53
C VAL A 71 -4.68 -3.08 -12.25
N GLN A 72 -5.66 -3.25 -13.13
CA GLN A 72 -6.71 -4.28 -12.99
C GLN A 72 -6.19 -5.69 -13.28
N GLU A 73 -5.15 -5.82 -14.10
CA GLU A 73 -4.51 -7.11 -14.38
C GLU A 73 -3.54 -7.56 -13.27
N CYS A 74 -3.08 -6.65 -12.41
CA CYS A 74 -2.18 -6.99 -11.30
C CYS A 74 -2.92 -7.72 -10.18
N ASP A 75 -2.25 -8.68 -9.54
CA ASP A 75 -2.71 -9.21 -8.26
C ASP A 75 -2.30 -8.26 -7.14
N TRP A 76 -3.24 -7.96 -6.24
CA TRP A 76 -3.03 -7.04 -5.12
C TRP A 76 -3.20 -7.73 -3.78
N TYR A 77 -2.35 -7.36 -2.84
CA TYR A 77 -2.43 -7.83 -1.47
C TYR A 77 -2.22 -6.67 -0.50
N SER A 78 -3.01 -6.65 0.57
CA SER A 78 -2.67 -5.88 1.75
C SER A 78 -1.98 -6.78 2.77
N PHE A 79 -1.03 -6.22 3.51
CA PHE A 79 -0.36 -6.94 4.58
C PHE A 79 -0.24 -6.10 5.84
N GLY A 80 -0.09 -6.80 6.96
CA GLY A 80 0.32 -6.22 8.21
C GLY A 80 1.30 -7.14 8.92
N ALA A 81 2.25 -6.56 9.64
CA ALA A 81 3.20 -7.29 10.45
C ALA A 81 3.16 -6.73 11.87
N ALA A 82 3.28 -7.56 12.90
CA ALA A 82 3.53 -7.08 14.25
C ALA A 82 5.05 -6.97 14.46
N THR A 83 5.62 -5.80 14.15
CA THR A 83 7.05 -5.50 14.34
C THR A 83 7.23 -4.23 15.16
N ALA A 84 8.45 -3.99 15.65
CA ALA A 84 8.76 -2.75 16.38
C ALA A 84 8.69 -1.48 15.50
N TRP A 85 8.57 -1.64 14.19
CA TRP A 85 8.51 -0.55 13.20
C TRP A 85 7.16 -0.50 12.47
N PHE A 86 6.28 -1.48 12.68
CA PHE A 86 5.01 -1.61 11.98
C PHE A 86 4.03 -2.16 13.00
N GLU A 87 3.27 -1.29 13.64
CA GLU A 87 2.42 -1.62 14.78
C GLU A 87 0.98 -1.97 14.35
N ARG A 88 0.68 -1.84 13.05
CA ARG A 88 -0.64 -1.92 12.42
C ARG A 88 -1.60 -0.86 12.95
N VAL A 89 -1.08 0.35 13.16
CA VAL A 89 -1.90 1.51 13.53
C VAL A 89 -2.50 2.16 12.28
N THR A 90 -3.41 3.14 12.46
CA THR A 90 -4.16 3.80 11.37
C THR A 90 -3.29 4.32 10.22
N TRP A 91 -2.03 4.62 10.49
CA TRP A 91 -1.08 5.20 9.53
C TRP A 91 -0.17 4.18 8.83
N ASP A 92 -0.27 2.90 9.21
CA ASP A 92 0.54 1.86 8.62
C ASP A 92 -0.06 1.36 7.30
N ILE A 93 0.74 1.40 6.24
CA ILE A 93 0.36 0.94 4.90
C ILE A 93 1.24 -0.23 4.52
N GLY A 94 0.60 -1.39 4.32
CA GLY A 94 1.23 -2.57 3.73
C GLY A 94 0.50 -2.95 2.46
N LEU A 95 1.13 -2.71 1.32
CA LEU A 95 0.61 -3.04 -0.01
C LEU A 95 1.62 -3.80 -0.84
N VAL A 96 1.12 -4.77 -1.59
CA VAL A 96 1.89 -5.53 -2.58
C VAL A 96 1.11 -5.58 -3.87
N SER A 97 1.82 -5.41 -4.99
CA SER A 97 1.32 -5.68 -6.33
C SER A 97 2.23 -6.68 -7.04
N VAL A 98 1.60 -7.63 -7.72
CA VAL A 98 2.27 -8.62 -8.58
C VAL A 98 1.77 -8.39 -9.99
N THR A 99 2.69 -8.12 -10.91
CA THR A 99 2.35 -7.99 -12.34
C THR A 99 1.92 -9.33 -12.94
N PRO A 100 1.10 -9.32 -14.01
CA PRO A 100 0.68 -10.52 -14.72
C PRO A 100 1.87 -11.43 -15.08
N GLY A 101 1.70 -12.73 -14.84
CA GLY A 101 2.77 -13.73 -15.03
C GLY A 101 3.88 -13.68 -13.97
N ALA A 102 3.65 -12.99 -12.85
CA ALA A 102 4.53 -12.93 -11.68
C ALA A 102 5.98 -12.49 -12.00
N ARG A 103 6.15 -11.62 -13.01
CA ARG A 103 7.47 -11.18 -13.49
C ARG A 103 8.08 -10.04 -12.66
N ARG A 104 7.24 -9.28 -11.97
CA ARG A 104 7.62 -8.17 -11.10
C ARG A 104 6.70 -8.14 -9.89
N LEU A 105 7.31 -7.95 -8.72
CA LEU A 105 6.69 -7.67 -7.45
C LEU A 105 7.07 -6.25 -7.02
N ALA A 106 6.11 -5.45 -6.57
CA ALA A 106 6.38 -4.19 -5.88
C ALA A 106 5.73 -4.21 -4.49
N VAL A 107 6.42 -3.62 -3.51
CA VAL A 107 6.01 -3.60 -2.10
C VAL A 107 6.06 -2.17 -1.60
N LEU A 108 4.97 -1.71 -0.99
CA LEU A 108 4.91 -0.50 -0.19
C LEU A 108 4.72 -0.89 1.27
N ALA A 109 5.71 -0.56 2.10
CA ALA A 109 5.63 -0.60 3.54
C ALA A 109 5.91 0.81 4.06
N ALA A 110 4.92 1.46 4.66
CA ALA A 110 5.06 2.79 5.23
C ALA A 110 4.42 2.83 6.62
N THR A 111 5.04 3.60 7.50
CA THR A 111 4.56 3.94 8.84
C THR A 111 4.85 5.41 9.08
N ASP A 112 4.02 6.07 9.89
CA ASP A 112 4.25 7.44 10.37
C ASP A 112 4.01 7.47 11.88
N THR A 113 4.80 6.67 12.59
CA THR A 113 4.87 6.62 14.05
C THR A 113 6.34 6.54 14.48
N ASP A 114 6.92 7.68 14.83
CA ASP A 114 8.19 7.83 15.54
C ASP A 114 8.11 8.90 16.64
#